data_AF-A0A9E2Y8L9-F1
#
_entry.id   AF-A0A9E2Y8L9-F1
#
_cell.length_a   1.000
_cell.length_b   1.000
_cell.length_c   1.000
_cell.angle_alpha   90.00
_cell.angle_beta   90.00
_cell.angle_gamma   90.00
#
_symmetry.space_group_name_H-M   'P 1'
#
loop_
_entity.id
_entity.type
_entity.pdbx_description
1 polymer ?
#
loop_
_entity_poly.entity_id
_entity_poly.type
_entity_poly.pdbx_seq_one_letter_code
_entity_poly.pdbx_strand_id
1 'polypeptide(L)'
;MKILKLPIATLHPDPANARRHSERNLDSVMSSLMRFGQQKPIVIDEKNIVRAGNCTFAAAKALGWKEIDCVCSTLVAADLAAYAIADNRTAELAEWDADLLHAALDGMDEAGLKSLAFDNAEELAKILDRPIAEELDDVSAPLVDQFEVVVECRDEQHQREVYERLIAAGETCRVLTM
;
A
#
# COMPACT_ATOMS: atom_id res chain seq x y z
N MET A 1 -0.99 7.00 26.48
CA MET A 1 -1.12 5.52 26.47
C MET A 1 0.26 4.91 26.36
N LYS A 2 0.52 3.77 27.04
CA LYS A 2 1.80 3.06 26.97
C LYS A 2 1.68 1.91 25.97
N ILE A 3 2.64 1.79 25.06
CA ILE A 3 2.75 0.65 24.14
C ILE A 3 3.37 -0.53 24.90
N LEU A 4 2.76 -1.69 24.75
CA LEU A 4 3.17 -2.97 25.32
C LEU A 4 3.44 -3.94 24.17
N LYS A 5 4.58 -4.63 24.18
CA LYS A 5 4.82 -5.74 23.26
C LYS A 5 4.39 -7.03 23.97
N LEU A 6 3.36 -7.69 23.44
CA LEU A 6 2.74 -8.86 24.08
C LEU A 6 2.85 -10.10 23.18
N PRO A 7 2.99 -11.31 23.76
CA PRO A 7 2.95 -12.54 22.98
C PRO A 7 1.58 -12.71 22.29
N ILE A 8 1.58 -12.98 20.99
CA ILE A 8 0.35 -13.21 20.20
C ILE A 8 -0.50 -14.31 20.81
N ALA A 9 0.12 -15.33 21.41
CA ALA A 9 -0.56 -16.45 22.06
C ALA A 9 -1.40 -16.06 23.28
N THR A 10 -1.15 -14.89 23.87
CA THR A 10 -1.90 -14.38 25.04
C THR A 10 -3.08 -13.49 24.68
N LEU A 11 -3.27 -13.22 23.39
CA LEU A 11 -4.31 -12.34 22.87
C LEU A 11 -5.47 -13.15 22.30
N HIS A 12 -6.67 -12.57 22.36
CA HIS A 12 -7.89 -13.20 21.88
C HIS A 12 -8.60 -12.29 20.87
N PRO A 13 -9.10 -12.84 19.74
CA PRO A 13 -9.93 -12.06 18.84
C PRO A 13 -11.21 -11.63 19.55
N ASP A 14 -11.78 -10.49 19.18
CA ASP A 14 -13.09 -10.10 19.70
C ASP A 14 -14.20 -10.96 19.09
N PRO A 15 -14.89 -11.81 19.88
CA PRO A 15 -15.97 -12.66 19.38
C PRO A 15 -17.16 -11.84 18.87
N ALA A 16 -17.26 -10.56 19.23
CA ALA A 16 -18.30 -9.63 18.82
C ALA A 16 -17.77 -8.54 17.87
N ASN A 17 -16.64 -8.76 17.20
CA ASN A 17 -16.12 -7.81 16.21
C ASN A 17 -17.16 -7.58 15.10
N ALA A 18 -17.65 -6.35 14.99
CA ALA A 18 -18.65 -5.97 13.99
C ALA A 18 -18.10 -5.96 12.56
N ARG A 19 -16.77 -5.74 12.40
CA ARG A 19 -16.13 -5.69 11.08
C ARG A 19 -15.74 -7.09 10.62
N ARG A 20 -16.20 -7.47 9.43
CA ARG A 20 -15.81 -8.73 8.78
C ARG A 20 -14.58 -8.51 7.91
N HIS A 21 -13.71 -9.52 7.87
CA HIS A 21 -12.49 -9.50 7.07
C HIS A 21 -12.57 -10.65 6.06
N SER A 22 -12.54 -10.29 4.76
CA SER A 22 -12.39 -11.27 3.68
C SER A 22 -10.95 -11.80 3.65
N GLU A 23 -10.73 -12.94 2.98
CA GLU A 23 -9.38 -13.47 2.73
C GLU A 23 -8.50 -12.42 2.06
N ARG A 24 -9.02 -11.75 1.04
CA ARG A 24 -8.36 -10.62 0.39
C ARG A 24 -7.93 -9.52 1.36
N ASN A 25 -8.83 -9.10 2.26
CA ASN A 25 -8.49 -8.08 3.24
C ASN A 25 -7.35 -8.54 4.15
N LEU A 26 -7.33 -9.82 4.53
CA LEU A 26 -6.27 -10.40 5.34
C LEU A 26 -4.94 -10.42 4.57
N ASP A 27 -4.94 -10.85 3.31
CA ASP A 27 -3.75 -10.91 2.45
C ASP A 27 -3.12 -9.53 2.22
N SER A 28 -3.95 -8.51 2.00
CA SER A 28 -3.49 -7.12 1.89
C SER A 28 -2.82 -6.62 3.17
N VAL A 29 -3.43 -6.91 4.34
CA VAL A 29 -2.84 -6.54 5.64
C VAL A 29 -1.56 -7.32 5.89
N MET A 30 -1.49 -8.61 5.53
CA MET A 30 -0.25 -9.40 5.61
C MET A 30 0.85 -8.80 4.74
N SER A 31 0.54 -8.42 3.50
CA SER A 31 1.50 -7.79 2.58
C SER A 31 2.05 -6.47 3.13
N SER A 32 1.16 -5.65 3.69
CA SER A 32 1.55 -4.41 4.38
C SER A 32 2.46 -4.69 5.59
N LEU A 33 2.10 -5.66 6.45
CA LEU A 33 2.91 -6.04 7.61
C LEU A 33 4.28 -6.64 7.22
N MET A 34 4.37 -7.40 6.11
CA MET A 34 5.64 -7.93 5.63
C MET A 34 6.58 -6.83 5.13
N ARG A 35 6.05 -5.82 4.43
CA ARG A 35 6.87 -4.73 3.88
C ARG A 35 7.23 -3.68 4.93
N PHE A 36 6.25 -3.26 5.71
CA PHE A 36 6.38 -2.10 6.60
C PHE A 36 6.52 -2.48 8.07
N GLY A 37 6.29 -3.74 8.44
CA GLY A 37 6.13 -4.10 9.84
C GLY A 37 4.88 -3.45 10.45
N GLN A 38 4.81 -3.47 11.78
CA GLN A 38 3.71 -2.83 12.49
C GLN A 38 3.99 -1.34 12.70
N GLN A 39 3.11 -0.49 12.17
CA GLN A 39 3.22 0.97 12.28
C GLN A 39 2.31 1.56 13.37
N LYS A 40 1.30 0.81 13.83
CA LYS A 40 0.37 1.23 14.88
C LYS A 40 0.06 0.06 15.83
N PRO A 41 0.00 0.28 17.15
CA PRO A 41 -0.38 -0.76 18.09
C PRO A 41 -1.85 -1.13 17.93
N ILE A 42 -2.19 -2.40 18.17
CA ILE A 42 -3.59 -2.82 18.29
C ILE A 42 -4.15 -2.38 19.66
N VAL A 43 -5.47 -2.24 19.78
CA VAL A 43 -6.11 -1.87 21.04
C VAL A 43 -6.73 -3.10 21.69
N ILE A 44 -6.36 -3.36 22.94
CA ILE A 44 -6.87 -4.47 23.73
C ILE A 44 -7.60 -3.98 24.98
N ASP A 45 -8.46 -4.81 25.54
CA ASP A 45 -8.99 -4.62 26.89
C ASP A 45 -8.12 -5.33 27.96
N GLU A 46 -8.51 -5.21 29.23
CA GLU A 46 -7.79 -5.79 30.37
C GLU A 46 -7.75 -7.33 30.35
N LYS A 47 -8.55 -7.97 29.49
CA LYS A 47 -8.62 -9.42 29.31
C LYS A 47 -7.86 -9.87 28.05
N ASN A 48 -7.05 -8.98 27.46
CA ASN A 48 -6.32 -9.20 26.21
C ASN A 48 -7.22 -9.50 25.00
N ILE A 49 -8.47 -9.06 25.01
CA ILE A 49 -9.34 -9.16 23.84
C ILE A 49 -9.02 -8.00 22.90
N VAL A 50 -8.79 -8.29 21.62
CA VAL A 50 -8.47 -7.30 20.59
C VAL A 50 -9.72 -6.53 20.18
N ARG A 51 -9.85 -5.28 20.62
CA ARG A 51 -11.01 -4.43 20.37
C ARG A 51 -10.88 -3.58 19.11
N ALA A 52 -9.66 -3.16 18.76
CA ALA A 52 -9.36 -2.55 17.48
C ALA A 52 -8.07 -3.16 16.89
N GLY A 53 -8.06 -3.40 15.58
CA GLY A 53 -6.95 -4.09 14.90
C GLY A 53 -7.11 -5.62 14.81
N ASN A 54 -8.35 -6.16 14.80
CA ASN A 54 -8.60 -7.59 14.67
C ASN A 54 -7.97 -8.21 13.39
N CYS A 55 -8.05 -7.51 12.25
CA CYS A 55 -7.40 -7.97 11.01
C CYS A 55 -5.87 -7.98 11.14
N THR A 56 -5.28 -6.93 11.72
CA THR A 56 -3.83 -6.86 12.00
C THR A 56 -3.37 -7.99 12.89
N PHE A 57 -4.13 -8.30 13.95
CA PHE A 57 -3.85 -9.44 14.83
C PHE A 57 -3.92 -10.77 14.08
N ALA A 58 -4.96 -10.99 13.28
CA ALA A 58 -5.11 -12.20 12.48
C ALA A 58 -3.97 -12.36 11.46
N ALA A 59 -3.60 -11.27 10.77
CA ALA A 59 -2.51 -11.24 9.79
C ALA A 59 -1.15 -11.51 10.44
N ALA A 60 -0.83 -10.84 11.56
CA ALA A 60 0.42 -11.09 12.30
C ALA A 60 0.51 -12.54 12.78
N LYS A 61 -0.61 -13.11 13.25
CA LYS A 61 -0.69 -14.52 13.63
C LYS A 61 -0.46 -15.46 12.43
N ALA A 62 -1.06 -15.17 11.28
CA ALA A 62 -0.87 -15.94 10.05
C ALA A 62 0.58 -15.87 9.53
N LEU A 63 1.24 -14.72 9.69
CA LEU A 63 2.67 -14.53 9.40
C LEU A 63 3.61 -15.19 10.43
N GLY A 64 3.07 -15.85 11.46
CA GLY A 64 3.86 -16.57 12.46
C GLY A 64 4.60 -15.67 13.47
N TRP A 65 4.21 -14.39 13.60
CA TRP A 65 4.80 -13.47 14.56
C TRP A 65 4.64 -14.01 16.00
N LYS A 66 5.63 -13.73 16.85
CA LYS A 66 5.60 -14.16 18.26
C LYS A 66 5.01 -13.09 19.18
N GLU A 67 5.25 -11.83 18.85
CA GLU A 67 4.80 -10.69 19.64
C GLU A 67 4.21 -9.61 18.73
N ILE A 68 3.35 -8.78 19.30
CA ILE A 68 2.71 -7.65 18.61
C ILE A 68 2.56 -6.47 19.58
N ASP A 69 2.73 -5.25 19.07
CA ASP A 69 2.57 -4.04 19.86
C ASP A 69 1.08 -3.75 20.10
N CYS A 70 0.76 -3.50 21.36
CA CYS A 70 -0.58 -3.34 21.88
C CYS A 70 -0.67 -2.10 22.76
N VAL A 71 -1.86 -1.54 22.88
CA VAL A 71 -2.23 -0.58 23.91
C VAL A 71 -3.43 -1.13 24.66
N CYS A 72 -3.33 -1.21 25.98
CA CYS A 72 -4.47 -1.55 26.84
C CYS A 72 -5.34 -0.29 27.03
N SER A 73 -6.59 -0.37 26.60
CA SER A 73 -7.57 0.69 26.84
C SER A 73 -8.00 0.69 28.31
N THR A 74 -8.38 1.86 28.81
CA THR A 74 -9.01 2.04 30.13
C THR A 74 -10.49 2.38 30.00
N LEU A 75 -11.05 2.33 28.79
CA LEU A 75 -12.46 2.57 28.53
C LEU A 75 -13.31 1.42 29.07
N VAL A 76 -14.53 1.73 29.51
CA VAL A 76 -15.51 0.69 29.84
C VAL A 76 -15.98 -0.01 28.57
N ALA A 77 -16.51 -1.23 28.70
CA ALA A 77 -16.84 -2.09 27.56
C ALA A 77 -17.73 -1.43 26.49
N ALA A 78 -18.71 -0.62 26.90
CA ALA A 78 -19.60 0.09 25.97
C ALA A 78 -18.86 1.12 25.12
N ASP A 79 -18.02 1.96 25.75
CA ASP A 79 -17.23 2.98 25.05
C ASP A 79 -16.15 2.35 24.18
N LEU A 80 -15.60 1.21 24.59
CA LEU A 80 -14.59 0.49 23.83
C LEU A 80 -15.18 -0.13 22.55
N ALA A 81 -16.41 -0.66 22.63
CA ALA A 81 -17.15 -1.11 21.46
C ALA A 81 -17.52 0.07 20.53
N ALA A 82 -17.98 1.18 21.11
CA ALA A 82 -18.27 2.40 20.33
C ALA A 82 -17.02 2.94 19.64
N TYR A 83 -15.87 2.94 20.32
CA TYR A 83 -14.58 3.31 19.76
C TYR A 83 -14.19 2.40 18.59
N ALA A 84 -14.30 1.09 18.74
CA ALA A 84 -13.97 0.14 17.66
C ALA A 84 -14.82 0.38 16.40
N ILE A 85 -16.11 0.73 16.57
CA ILE A 85 -16.98 1.09 15.44
C ILE A 85 -16.57 2.43 14.84
N ALA A 86 -16.31 3.44 15.68
CA ALA A 86 -15.92 4.77 15.23
C ALA A 86 -14.59 4.75 14.46
N ASP A 87 -13.58 4.03 14.95
CA ASP A 87 -12.25 3.87 14.31
C ASP A 87 -12.38 3.32 12.89
N ASN A 88 -13.21 2.29 12.73
CA ASN A 88 -13.53 1.69 11.43
C ASN A 88 -14.31 2.64 10.52
N ARG A 89 -15.32 3.33 11.07
CA ARG A 89 -16.23 4.17 10.30
C ARG A 89 -15.57 5.47 9.84
N THR A 90 -14.70 6.08 10.65
CA THR A 90 -14.00 7.31 10.27
C THR A 90 -13.06 7.08 9.08
N ALA A 91 -12.42 5.91 9.00
CA ALA A 91 -11.65 5.51 7.83
C ALA A 91 -12.53 5.30 6.58
N GLU A 92 -13.72 4.72 6.73
CA GLU A 92 -14.68 4.54 5.61
C GLU A 92 -15.28 5.85 5.10
N LEU A 93 -15.32 6.90 5.92
CA LEU A 93 -15.84 8.21 5.56
C LEU A 93 -14.81 9.10 4.85
N ALA A 94 -13.54 8.71 4.87
CA ALA A 94 -12.46 9.47 4.25
C ALA A 94 -12.40 9.22 2.74
N GLU A 95 -11.99 10.23 2.00
CA GLU A 95 -11.76 10.16 0.55
C GLU A 95 -10.30 10.50 0.25
N TRP A 96 -9.79 10.02 -0.88
CA TRP A 96 -8.46 10.36 -1.37
C TRP A 96 -8.48 11.71 -2.08
N ASP A 97 -7.45 12.51 -1.83
CA ASP A 97 -7.09 13.60 -2.75
C ASP A 97 -6.36 12.97 -3.95
N ALA A 98 -7.00 12.96 -5.12
CA ALA A 98 -6.51 12.29 -6.31
C ALA A 98 -5.15 12.84 -6.80
N ASP A 99 -4.90 14.14 -6.66
CA ASP A 99 -3.66 14.76 -7.11
C ASP A 99 -2.50 14.39 -6.18
N LEU A 100 -2.72 14.50 -4.88
CA LEU A 100 -1.72 14.12 -3.89
C LEU A 100 -1.46 12.61 -3.87
N LEU A 101 -2.50 11.80 -4.07
CA LEU A 101 -2.35 10.35 -4.15
C LEU A 101 -1.47 9.96 -5.35
N HIS A 102 -1.73 10.48 -6.54
CA HIS A 102 -0.87 10.18 -7.68
C HIS A 102 0.56 10.66 -7.49
N ALA A 103 0.76 11.87 -6.96
CA ALA A 103 2.10 12.37 -6.68
C ALA A 103 2.85 11.47 -5.68
N ALA A 104 2.15 10.87 -4.72
CA ALA A 104 2.74 9.92 -3.79
C ALA A 104 3.06 8.55 -4.42
N LEU A 105 2.32 8.15 -5.46
CA LEU A 105 2.52 6.89 -6.18
C LEU A 105 3.59 6.98 -7.26
N ASP A 106 3.88 8.18 -7.75
CA ASP A 106 4.88 8.43 -8.77
C ASP A 106 6.27 7.94 -8.31
N GLY A 107 6.89 7.09 -9.13
CA GLY A 107 8.18 6.46 -8.82
C GLY A 107 8.15 5.32 -7.79
N MET A 108 6.96 4.85 -7.34
CA MET A 108 6.88 3.63 -6.53
C MET A 108 7.17 2.38 -7.36
N ASP A 109 7.94 1.46 -6.78
CA ASP A 109 8.17 0.15 -7.37
C ASP A 109 6.93 -0.75 -7.33
N GLU A 110 6.92 -1.79 -8.16
CA GLU A 110 5.81 -2.75 -8.25
C GLU A 110 5.51 -3.40 -6.87
N ALA A 111 6.56 -3.73 -6.11
CA ALA A 111 6.41 -4.26 -4.76
C ALA A 111 5.74 -3.24 -3.81
N GLY A 112 5.90 -1.94 -4.07
CA GLY A 112 5.31 -0.84 -3.32
C GLY A 112 3.83 -0.80 -3.58
N LEU A 113 3.45 -0.74 -4.85
CA LEU A 113 2.07 -0.74 -5.29
C LEU A 113 1.29 -1.96 -4.77
N LYS A 114 1.89 -3.16 -4.81
CA LYS A 114 1.28 -4.40 -4.27
C LYS A 114 0.98 -4.34 -2.77
N SER A 115 1.70 -3.52 -2.01
CA SER A 115 1.50 -3.39 -0.56
C SER A 115 0.43 -2.38 -0.15
N LEU A 116 -0.13 -1.63 -1.10
CA LEU A 116 -1.10 -0.54 -0.85
C LEU A 116 -2.54 -1.03 -0.74
N ALA A 117 -2.79 -2.31 -1.01
CA ALA A 117 -4.12 -2.92 -0.95
C ALA A 117 -5.13 -2.37 -1.99
N PHE A 118 -4.68 -1.70 -3.05
CA PHE A 118 -5.52 -1.41 -4.21
C PHE A 118 -5.82 -2.69 -5.01
N ASP A 119 -7.04 -2.76 -5.50
CA ASP A 119 -7.62 -3.94 -6.12
C ASP A 119 -6.93 -4.31 -7.43
N ASN A 120 -6.62 -3.28 -8.23
CA ASN A 120 -5.89 -3.33 -9.48
C ASN A 120 -5.62 -1.90 -9.97
N ALA A 121 -4.96 -1.79 -11.13
CA ALA A 121 -4.77 -0.53 -11.85
C ALA A 121 -6.08 0.24 -12.09
N GLU A 122 -7.16 -0.48 -12.38
CA GLU A 122 -8.45 0.10 -12.76
C GLU A 122 -9.14 0.79 -11.57
N GLU A 123 -9.08 0.22 -10.37
CA GLU A 123 -9.57 0.88 -9.15
C GLU A 123 -8.77 2.15 -8.87
N LEU A 124 -7.44 2.06 -8.98
CA LEU A 124 -6.59 3.21 -8.78
C LEU A 124 -6.86 4.29 -9.83
N ALA A 125 -7.08 3.92 -11.10
CA ALA A 125 -7.43 4.85 -12.17
C ALA A 125 -8.76 5.57 -11.90
N LYS A 126 -9.76 4.86 -11.35
CA LYS A 126 -11.04 5.45 -10.94
C LYS A 126 -10.87 6.46 -9.81
N ILE A 127 -10.01 6.18 -8.83
CA ILE A 127 -9.73 7.11 -7.72
C ILE A 127 -8.99 8.34 -8.23
N LEU A 128 -8.10 8.17 -9.21
CA LEU A 128 -7.26 9.25 -9.72
C LEU A 128 -7.96 10.13 -10.77
N ASP A 129 -9.18 9.77 -11.19
CA ASP A 129 -9.97 10.40 -12.29
C ASP A 129 -9.13 10.69 -13.54
N ARG A 130 -8.15 9.83 -13.80
CA ARG A 130 -7.27 9.87 -14.96
C ARG A 130 -6.94 8.44 -15.37
N PRO A 131 -6.73 8.18 -16.67
CA PRO A 131 -6.03 6.98 -17.07
C PRO A 131 -4.66 7.01 -16.41
N ILE A 132 -4.37 6.04 -15.54
CA ILE A 132 -2.99 5.66 -15.28
C ILE A 132 -2.51 5.19 -16.65
N ALA A 133 -1.43 5.76 -17.17
CA ALA A 133 -0.85 5.31 -18.44
C ALA A 133 -0.76 3.79 -18.42
N GLU A 134 -1.11 3.15 -19.55
CA GLU A 134 -1.25 1.69 -19.77
C GLU A 134 0.08 0.92 -19.55
N GLU A 135 0.76 1.11 -18.42
CA GLU A 135 1.96 0.35 -18.02
C GLU A 135 1.62 -0.78 -17.03
N LEU A 136 0.34 -0.97 -16.71
CA LEU A 136 -0.12 -2.04 -15.80
C LEU A 136 -0.74 -3.25 -16.53
N ASP A 137 -0.77 -3.25 -17.87
CA ASP A 137 -1.50 -4.25 -18.67
C ASP A 137 -0.64 -5.28 -19.42
N ASP A 138 0.63 -5.47 -19.07
CA ASP A 138 1.38 -6.67 -19.50
C ASP A 138 2.04 -7.44 -18.36
N VAL A 139 1.19 -8.09 -17.56
CA VAL A 139 1.56 -9.11 -16.56
C VAL A 139 1.95 -10.46 -17.19
N SER A 140 2.24 -10.53 -18.50
CA SER A 140 2.73 -11.74 -19.16
C SER A 140 3.97 -11.54 -20.04
N ALA A 141 4.39 -10.31 -20.32
CA ALA A 141 5.60 -10.08 -21.10
C ALA A 141 6.83 -10.61 -20.35
N PRO A 142 7.69 -11.40 -21.02
CA PRO A 142 8.98 -11.72 -20.45
C PRO A 142 9.71 -10.41 -20.17
N LEU A 143 10.40 -10.34 -19.02
CA LEU A 143 11.34 -9.26 -18.71
C LEU A 143 12.28 -9.09 -19.91
N VAL A 144 12.05 -8.04 -20.69
CA VAL A 144 12.95 -7.67 -21.78
C VAL A 144 13.91 -6.67 -21.19
N ASP A 145 15.19 -7.03 -21.11
CA ASP A 145 16.22 -6.09 -20.71
C ASP A 145 16.17 -4.88 -21.67
N GLN A 146 15.85 -3.71 -21.13
CA GLN A 146 15.90 -2.46 -21.88
C GLN A 146 17.30 -1.85 -21.74
N PHE A 147 17.97 -1.66 -22.86
CA PHE A 147 19.28 -1.03 -22.92
C PHE A 147 19.18 0.31 -23.63
N GLU A 148 19.77 1.35 -23.04
CA GLU A 148 19.70 2.71 -23.56
C GLU A 148 21.09 3.26 -23.88
N VAL A 149 21.16 4.06 -24.94
CA VAL A 149 22.36 4.82 -25.32
C VAL A 149 22.05 6.30 -25.17
N VAL A 150 22.70 6.95 -24.21
CA VAL A 150 22.58 8.39 -23.99
C VAL A 150 23.64 9.12 -24.80
N VAL A 151 23.20 10.07 -25.64
CA VAL A 151 24.09 10.88 -26.48
C VAL A 151 24.06 12.33 -26.01
N GLU A 152 25.19 12.83 -25.53
CA GLU A 152 25.34 14.25 -25.23
C GLU A 152 25.43 15.08 -26.52
N CYS A 153 24.52 16.06 -26.66
CA CYS A 153 24.44 16.92 -27.82
C CYS A 153 24.97 18.32 -27.49
N ARG A 154 25.77 18.90 -28.40
CA ARG A 154 26.38 20.23 -28.21
C ARG A 154 25.37 21.39 -28.13
N ASP A 155 24.22 21.25 -28.78
CA ASP A 155 23.12 22.22 -28.84
C ASP A 155 21.82 21.54 -29.33
N GLU A 156 20.71 22.28 -29.32
CA GLU A 156 19.38 21.81 -29.73
C GLU A 156 19.33 21.41 -31.21
N GLN A 157 20.06 22.12 -32.07
CA GLN A 157 20.11 21.78 -33.50
C GLN A 157 20.79 20.43 -33.72
N HIS A 158 21.90 20.18 -33.04
CA HIS A 158 22.61 18.91 -33.06
C HIS A 158 21.77 17.78 -32.44
N GLN A 159 21.03 18.07 -31.37
CA GLN A 159 20.09 17.10 -30.79
C GLN A 159 19.03 16.67 -31.80
N ARG A 160 18.46 17.62 -32.55
CA ARG A 160 17.49 17.34 -33.61
C ARG A 160 18.09 16.54 -34.76
N GLU A 161 19.28 16.93 -35.24
CA GLU A 161 19.99 16.20 -36.31
C GLU A 161 20.29 14.75 -35.91
N VAL A 162 20.74 14.53 -34.67
CA VAL A 162 20.99 13.18 -34.13
C VAL A 162 19.70 12.38 -34.00
N TYR A 163 18.63 12.99 -33.50
CA TYR A 163 17.32 12.36 -33.39
C TYR A 163 16.78 11.93 -34.76
N GLU A 164 16.74 12.84 -35.73
CA GLU A 164 16.26 12.56 -37.09
C GLU A 164 17.09 11.45 -37.76
N ARG A 165 18.41 11.43 -37.55
CA ARG A 165 19.30 10.38 -38.07
C ARG A 165 18.99 9.01 -37.46
N LEU A 166 18.79 8.93 -36.16
CA LEU A 166 18.51 7.66 -35.47
C LEU A 166 17.11 7.13 -35.81
N ILE A 167 16.12 8.02 -35.90
CA ILE A 167 14.78 7.67 -36.40
C ILE A 167 14.85 7.15 -37.84
N ALA A 168 15.62 7.80 -38.72
CA ALA A 168 15.81 7.35 -40.10
C ALA A 168 16.55 5.99 -40.18
N ALA A 169 17.34 5.65 -39.17
CA ALA A 169 17.98 4.34 -39.01
C ALA A 169 17.05 3.26 -38.44
N GLY A 170 15.82 3.62 -38.05
CA GLY A 170 14.82 2.71 -37.48
C GLY A 170 14.89 2.55 -35.97
N GLU A 171 15.69 3.36 -35.28
CA GLU A 171 15.83 3.31 -33.83
C GLU A 171 14.66 4.01 -33.12
N THR A 172 14.29 3.51 -31.94
CA THR A 172 13.33 4.20 -31.07
C THR A 172 14.06 5.23 -30.22
N CYS A 173 13.76 6.51 -30.42
CA CYS A 173 14.46 7.62 -29.76
C CYS A 173 13.52 8.42 -28.86
N ARG A 174 14.04 8.92 -27.74
CA ARG A 174 13.36 9.90 -26.88
C ARG A 174 14.27 11.12 -26.72
N VAL A 175 13.71 12.32 -26.85
CA VAL A 175 14.43 13.57 -26.61
C VAL A 175 14.34 13.88 -25.12
N LEU A 176 15.49 13.90 -24.45
CA LEU A 176 15.60 14.34 -23.06
C LEU A 176 15.97 15.83 -23.04
N THR A 177 15.15 16.63 -22.39
CA THR A 177 15.47 18.03 -22.04
C THR A 177 15.78 18.07 -20.56
N MET A 178 16.96 18.55 -20.18
CA MET A 178 17.29 18.87 -18.79
C MET A 178 16.68 20.22 -18.38
#